data_AF-A0A7C2NCD7-F1
#
_entry.id   AF-A0A7C2NCD7-F1
#
_cell.length_a   1.000
_cell.length_b   1.000
_cell.length_c   1.000
_cell.angle_alpha   90.00
_cell.angle_beta   90.00
_cell.angle_gamma   90.00
#
_symmetry.space_group_name_H-M   'P 1'
#
loop_
_entity.id
_entity.type
_entity.pdbx_description
1 polymer ?
#
loop_
_entity_poly.entity_id
_entity_poly.type
_entity_poly.pdbx_seq_one_letter_code
_entity_poly.pdbx_strand_id
1 'polypeptide(L)'
;MVHRLGLLLAILGVACAAGAFNYHRNFTREAREPRPFRSYAAADLEVLAQAYEREVAELRARYDAERQDVGHGVRGGQLMDENVRAYEQASARGLAVRGLGGALSMKEAALADVREEQARRREPPHAAHLRRLLTF
;
A
#
# COMPACT_ATOMS: atom_id res chain seq x y z
N MET A 1 2.37 -42.94 33.29
CA MET A 1 2.60 -41.46 33.32
C MET A 1 3.84 -41.04 32.55
N VAL A 2 4.99 -41.72 32.68
CA VAL A 2 6.27 -41.36 32.03
C VAL A 2 6.19 -41.22 30.51
N HIS A 3 5.46 -42.11 29.81
CA HIS A 3 5.34 -42.04 28.34
C HIS A 3 4.55 -40.82 27.85
N ARG A 4 3.52 -40.37 28.60
CA ARG A 4 2.75 -39.17 28.25
C ARG A 4 3.59 -37.90 28.43
N LEU A 5 4.43 -37.88 29.47
CA LEU A 5 5.37 -36.78 29.69
C LEU A 5 6.42 -36.71 28.57
N GLY A 6 7.00 -37.84 28.18
CA GLY A 6 7.97 -37.90 27.07
C GLY A 6 7.38 -37.42 25.73
N LEU A 7 6.14 -37.83 25.42
CA LEU A 7 5.43 -37.36 24.23
C LEU A 7 5.17 -35.85 24.29
N LEU A 8 4.71 -35.32 25.42
CA LEU A 8 4.47 -33.88 25.60
C LEU A 8 5.75 -33.06 25.43
N LEU A 9 6.87 -33.53 25.98
CA LEU A 9 8.17 -32.89 25.82
C LEU A 9 8.65 -32.93 24.37
N ALA A 10 8.43 -34.05 23.66
CA ALA A 10 8.76 -34.14 22.25
C ALA A 10 7.93 -33.17 21.39
N ILE A 11 6.62 -33.09 21.63
CA ILE A 11 5.72 -32.14 20.94
C ILE A 11 6.14 -30.70 21.24
N LEU A 12 6.42 -30.37 22.50
CA LEU A 12 6.89 -29.05 22.89
C LEU A 12 8.23 -28.72 22.21
N GLY A 13 9.15 -29.67 22.14
CA GLY A 13 10.42 -29.51 21.43
C GLY A 13 10.23 -29.20 19.95
N VAL A 14 9.36 -29.93 19.26
CA VAL A 14 9.03 -29.69 17.85
C VAL A 14 8.37 -28.32 17.67
N ALA A 15 7.42 -27.95 18.53
CA ALA A 15 6.76 -26.64 18.48
C ALA A 15 7.73 -25.48 18.70
N CYS A 16 8.65 -25.60 19.67
CA CYS A 16 9.70 -24.61 19.91
C CYS A 16 10.67 -24.50 18.73
N ALA A 17 11.08 -25.63 18.14
CA ALA A 17 11.96 -25.65 16.97
C ALA A 17 11.28 -24.99 15.75
N ALA A 18 10.01 -25.30 15.50
CA ALA A 18 9.22 -24.68 14.43
C ALA A 18 9.04 -23.17 14.65
N GLY A 19 8.72 -22.76 15.88
CA GLY A 19 8.61 -21.34 16.25
C GLY A 19 9.93 -20.59 16.07
N ALA A 20 11.05 -21.15 16.52
CA ALA A 20 12.37 -20.55 16.36
C ALA A 20 12.77 -20.42 14.88
N PHE A 21 12.48 -21.42 14.06
CA PHE A 21 12.71 -21.37 12.62
C PHE A 21 11.91 -20.25 11.95
N ASN A 22 10.61 -20.15 12.24
CA ASN A 22 9.75 -19.08 11.73
C ASN A 22 10.23 -17.71 12.17
N TYR A 23 10.61 -17.57 13.44
CA TYR A 23 11.15 -16.32 13.97
C TYR A 23 12.39 -15.89 13.21
N HIS A 24 13.36 -16.79 13.04
CA HIS A 24 14.61 -16.47 12.34
C HIS A 24 14.37 -16.12 10.87
N ARG A 25 13.50 -16.89 10.19
CA ARG A 25 13.11 -16.64 8.80
C ARG A 25 12.46 -15.26 8.65
N ASN A 26 11.48 -14.93 9.49
CA ASN A 26 10.74 -13.68 9.43
C ASN A 26 11.60 -12.48 9.84
N PHE A 27 12.43 -12.63 10.87
CA PHE A 27 13.39 -11.60 11.27
C PHE A 27 14.37 -11.28 10.14
N THR A 28 14.91 -12.29 9.48
CA THR A 28 15.83 -12.11 8.36
C THR A 28 15.14 -11.48 7.15
N ARG A 29 13.87 -11.84 6.90
CA ARG A 29 13.05 -11.21 5.85
C ARG A 29 12.82 -9.73 6.12
N GLU A 30 12.38 -9.39 7.33
CA GLU A 30 12.17 -8.00 7.76
C GLU A 30 13.46 -7.17 7.71
N ALA A 31 14.60 -7.76 8.07
CA ALA A 31 15.89 -7.07 8.03
C ALA A 31 16.35 -6.71 6.61
N ARG A 32 15.87 -7.43 5.59
CA ARG A 32 16.18 -7.19 4.17
C ARG A 32 15.14 -6.31 3.47
N GLU A 33 14.02 -6.02 4.12
CA GLU A 33 12.96 -5.20 3.55
C GLU A 33 13.43 -3.74 3.38
N PRO A 34 13.35 -3.17 2.16
CA PRO A 34 13.73 -1.77 1.95
C PRO A 34 12.76 -0.87 2.70
N ARG A 35 13.30 -0.03 3.59
CA ARG A 35 12.52 0.90 4.41
C ARG A 35 12.96 2.33 4.14
N PRO A 36 12.42 2.99 3.10
CA PRO A 36 12.86 4.33 2.68
C PRO A 36 12.71 5.38 3.77
N PHE A 37 11.74 5.19 4.68
CA PHE A 37 11.40 6.13 5.75
C PHE A 37 12.02 5.80 7.12
N ARG A 38 12.85 4.76 7.21
CA ARG A 38 13.44 4.30 8.49
C ARG A 38 14.26 5.38 9.20
N SER A 39 14.95 6.22 8.45
CA SER A 39 15.85 7.27 8.97
C SER A 39 15.14 8.57 9.37
N TYR A 40 13.87 8.74 9.01
CA TYR A 40 13.14 9.98 9.29
C TYR A 40 12.71 10.07 10.76
N ALA A 41 12.65 11.29 11.29
CA ALA A 41 12.12 11.52 12.63
C ALA A 41 10.59 11.26 12.65
N ALA A 42 10.04 10.88 13.81
CA ALA A 42 8.60 10.63 13.92
C ALA A 42 7.76 11.88 13.62
N ALA A 43 8.24 13.06 13.99
CA ALA A 43 7.58 14.33 13.68
C ALA A 43 7.56 14.61 12.17
N ASP A 44 8.68 14.36 11.48
CA ASP A 44 8.77 14.57 10.03
C ASP A 44 7.84 13.63 9.27
N LEU A 45 7.66 12.39 9.75
CA LEU A 45 6.72 11.45 9.16
C LEU A 45 5.27 11.91 9.27
N GLU A 46 4.91 12.54 10.38
CA GLU A 46 3.57 13.12 10.55
C GLU A 46 3.33 14.27 9.58
N VAL A 47 4.31 15.17 9.44
CA VAL A 47 4.25 16.27 8.47
C VAL A 47 4.16 15.74 7.04
N LEU A 48 4.95 14.71 6.71
CA LEU A 48 4.97 14.10 5.39
C LEU A 48 3.64 13.40 5.07
N ALA A 49 3.06 12.68 6.03
CA ALA A 49 1.75 12.05 5.88
C ALA A 49 0.67 13.09 5.59
N GLN A 50 0.62 14.19 6.36
CA GLN A 50 -0.34 15.27 6.16
C GLN A 50 -0.16 15.96 4.80
N ALA A 51 1.08 16.14 4.34
CA ALA A 51 1.35 16.69 3.01
C ALA A 51 0.81 15.77 1.91
N TYR A 52 1.10 14.46 1.97
CA TYR A 52 0.60 13.50 1.00
C TYR A 52 -0.92 13.32 1.05
N GLU A 53 -1.55 13.41 2.22
CA GLU A 53 -3.02 13.40 2.34
C GLU A 53 -3.66 14.56 1.58
N ARG A 54 -3.09 15.76 1.67
CA ARG A 54 -3.56 16.93 0.92
C ARG A 54 -3.38 16.73 -0.58
N GLU A 55 -2.19 16.29 -1.00
CA GLU A 55 -1.92 16.02 -2.42
C GLU A 55 -2.83 14.94 -3.00
N VAL A 56 -3.08 13.86 -2.27
CA VAL A 56 -4.02 12.79 -2.67
C VAL A 56 -5.44 13.35 -2.78
N ALA A 57 -5.89 14.16 -1.82
CA ALA A 57 -7.21 14.77 -1.86
C ALA A 57 -7.37 15.69 -3.09
N GLU A 58 -6.37 16.54 -3.37
CA GLU A 58 -6.37 17.41 -4.55
C GLU A 58 -6.36 16.62 -5.86
N LEU A 59 -5.51 15.59 -5.96
CA LEU A 59 -5.44 14.73 -7.15
C LEU A 59 -6.72 13.95 -7.37
N ARG A 60 -7.33 13.41 -6.30
CA ARG A 60 -8.60 12.70 -6.37
C ARG A 60 -9.72 13.63 -6.84
N ALA A 61 -9.80 14.84 -6.29
CA ALA A 61 -10.80 15.82 -6.73
C ALA A 61 -10.66 16.16 -8.23
N ARG A 62 -9.42 16.35 -8.72
CA ARG A 62 -9.16 16.58 -10.16
C ARG A 62 -9.49 15.36 -11.01
N TYR A 63 -9.12 14.16 -10.56
CA TYR A 63 -9.42 12.91 -11.25
C TYR A 63 -10.93 12.70 -11.38
N ASP A 64 -11.68 12.92 -10.31
CA ASP A 64 -13.13 12.75 -10.29
C ASP A 64 -13.83 13.77 -11.20
N ALA A 65 -13.37 15.03 -11.21
CA ALA A 65 -13.88 16.06 -12.12
C ALA A 65 -13.68 15.69 -13.61
N GLU A 66 -12.44 15.35 -13.99
CA GLU A 66 -12.11 14.98 -15.38
C GLU A 66 -12.82 13.69 -15.81
N ARG A 67 -13.00 12.74 -14.90
CA ARG A 67 -13.73 11.50 -15.17
C ARG A 67 -15.21 11.75 -15.45
N GLN A 68 -15.85 12.69 -14.75
CA GLN A 68 -17.24 13.07 -14.99
C GLN A 68 -17.41 13.74 -16.35
N ASP A 69 -16.47 14.60 -16.76
CA ASP A 69 -16.50 15.31 -18.04
C ASP A 69 -16.35 14.39 -19.27
N VAL A 70 -15.69 13.23 -19.12
CA VAL A 70 -15.60 12.20 -20.17
C VAL A 70 -16.97 11.55 -20.45
N GLY A 71 -17.84 11.42 -19.43
CA GLY A 71 -19.14 10.73 -19.54
C GLY A 71 -20.23 11.51 -20.30
N HIS A 72 -20.09 12.82 -20.45
CA HIS A 72 -21.15 13.69 -20.97
C HIS A 72 -20.96 14.13 -22.43
N GLY A 73 -19.82 13.82 -23.07
CA GLY A 73 -19.42 14.44 -24.34
C GLY A 73 -19.94 13.84 -25.66
N VAL A 74 -20.61 12.68 -25.67
CA VAL A 74 -20.93 11.97 -26.94
C VAL A 74 -22.41 11.63 -27.05
N ARG A 75 -23.23 12.65 -27.32
CA ARG A 75 -24.62 12.47 -27.78
C ARG A 75 -24.91 13.46 -28.92
N GLY A 76 -24.51 13.10 -30.13
CA GLY A 76 -24.86 13.86 -31.33
C GLY A 76 -24.39 13.15 -32.59
N GLY A 77 -25.32 12.64 -33.40
CA GLY A 77 -25.00 12.04 -34.70
C GLY A 77 -24.78 13.14 -35.73
N GLN A 78 -23.53 13.44 -36.08
CA GLN A 78 -23.17 14.37 -37.16
C GLN A 78 -21.89 13.91 -37.92
N LEU A 79 -21.49 14.68 -38.93
CA LEU A 79 -20.70 14.30 -40.12
C LEU A 79 -19.28 13.76 -39.81
N MET A 80 -18.67 13.05 -40.78
CA MET A 80 -17.38 12.36 -40.64
C MET A 80 -16.23 13.23 -40.07
N ASP A 81 -16.13 14.51 -40.43
CA ASP A 81 -15.10 15.42 -39.91
C ASP A 81 -15.31 15.81 -38.44
N GLU A 82 -16.58 15.91 -38.01
CA GLU A 82 -16.91 16.13 -36.60
C GLU A 82 -16.59 14.89 -35.75
N ASN A 83 -16.68 13.70 -36.35
CA ASN A 83 -16.32 12.45 -35.68
C ASN A 83 -14.80 12.32 -35.43
N VAL A 84 -13.95 12.81 -36.35
CA VAL A 84 -12.48 12.82 -36.14
C VAL A 84 -12.11 13.78 -35.01
N ARG A 85 -12.63 15.01 -35.02
CA ARG A 85 -12.37 15.98 -33.94
C ARG A 85 -12.93 15.53 -32.59
N ALA A 86 -14.12 14.93 -32.56
CA ALA A 86 -14.71 14.37 -31.35
C ALA A 86 -13.87 13.20 -30.80
N TYR A 87 -13.36 12.34 -31.68
CA TYR A 87 -12.45 11.26 -31.29
C TYR A 87 -11.12 11.79 -30.74
N GLU A 88 -10.49 12.77 -31.39
CA GLU A 88 -9.25 13.39 -30.90
C GLU A 88 -9.44 13.99 -29.50
N GLN A 89 -10.54 14.72 -29.29
CA GLN A 89 -10.88 15.29 -27.99
C GLN A 89 -11.13 14.21 -26.94
N ALA A 90 -11.88 13.15 -27.27
CA ALA A 90 -12.13 12.04 -26.37
C ALA A 90 -10.83 11.27 -26.02
N SER A 91 -9.95 11.09 -27.00
CA SER A 91 -8.65 10.44 -26.83
C SER A 91 -7.73 11.26 -25.92
N ALA A 92 -7.62 12.58 -26.17
CA ALA A 92 -6.85 13.50 -25.34
C ALA A 92 -7.33 13.51 -23.88
N ARG A 93 -8.66 13.58 -23.66
CA ARG A 93 -9.25 13.48 -22.32
C ARG A 93 -8.98 12.12 -21.67
N GLY A 94 -9.11 11.03 -22.43
CA GLY A 94 -8.81 9.68 -21.93
C GLY A 94 -7.34 9.49 -21.54
N LEU A 95 -6.40 10.19 -22.19
CA LEU A 95 -5.00 10.23 -21.78
C LEU A 95 -4.80 11.06 -20.51
N ALA A 96 -5.47 12.21 -20.39
CA ALA A 96 -5.40 13.07 -19.21
C ALA A 96 -5.92 12.34 -17.95
N VAL A 97 -7.08 11.68 -18.03
CA VAL A 97 -7.65 10.89 -16.93
C VAL A 97 -6.72 9.74 -16.52
N ARG A 98 -6.09 9.06 -17.48
CA ARG A 98 -5.11 8.00 -17.19
C ARG A 98 -3.86 8.56 -16.51
N GLY A 99 -3.36 9.71 -16.95
CA GLY A 99 -2.23 10.39 -16.32
C GLY A 99 -2.53 10.77 -14.87
N LEU A 100 -3.71 11.34 -14.61
CA LEU A 100 -4.17 11.67 -13.26
C LEU A 100 -4.34 10.42 -12.39
N GLY A 101 -4.91 9.34 -12.94
CA GLY A 101 -5.03 8.06 -12.24
C GLY A 101 -3.68 7.48 -11.85
N GLY A 102 -2.67 7.55 -12.73
CA GLY A 102 -1.31 7.15 -12.42
C GLY A 102 -0.66 7.99 -11.32
N ALA A 103 -0.79 9.32 -11.41
CA ALA A 103 -0.28 10.22 -10.38
C ALA A 103 -0.93 9.99 -9.01
N LEU A 104 -2.25 9.80 -8.98
CA LEU A 104 -3.01 9.48 -7.77
C LEU A 104 -2.52 8.17 -7.16
N SER A 105 -2.41 7.11 -7.97
CA SER A 105 -1.96 5.79 -7.51
C SER A 105 -0.56 5.83 -6.90
N MET A 106 0.37 6.56 -7.53
CA MET A 106 1.73 6.73 -6.99
C MET A 106 1.73 7.47 -5.65
N LYS A 107 0.90 8.50 -5.49
CA LYS A 107 0.81 9.28 -4.25
C LYS A 107 0.10 8.51 -3.13
N GLU A 108 -0.94 7.76 -3.45
CA GLU A 108 -1.60 6.85 -2.51
C GLU A 108 -0.63 5.77 -2.01
N ALA A 109 0.20 5.20 -2.88
CA ALA A 109 1.24 4.25 -2.49
C ALA A 109 2.28 4.89 -1.56
N ALA A 110 2.78 6.09 -1.90
CA ALA A 110 3.72 6.81 -1.05
C ALA A 110 3.13 7.14 0.34
N LEU A 111 1.85 7.53 0.40
CA LEU A 111 1.13 7.75 1.66
C LEU A 111 0.99 6.45 2.47
N ALA A 112 0.70 5.33 1.80
CA ALA A 112 0.58 4.03 2.44
C ALA A 112 1.91 3.61 3.08
N ASP A 113 3.04 3.79 2.39
CA ASP A 113 4.38 3.48 2.92
C ASP A 113 4.72 4.31 4.16
N VAL A 114 4.38 5.61 4.17
CA VAL A 114 4.60 6.48 5.34
C VAL A 114 3.73 6.03 6.53
N ARG A 115 2.45 5.74 6.29
CA ARG A 115 1.52 5.27 7.33
C ARG A 115 1.93 3.90 7.88
N GLU A 116 2.42 3.02 7.03
CA GLU A 116 2.93 1.72 7.47
C GLU A 116 4.14 1.89 8.39
N GLU A 117 5.09 2.77 8.05
CA GLU A 117 6.23 3.08 8.91
C GLU A 117 5.78 3.69 10.25
N GLN A 118 4.79 4.59 10.25
CA GLN A 118 4.20 5.12 11.48
C GLN A 118 3.55 4.00 12.33
N ALA A 119 2.82 3.08 11.72
CA ALA A 119 2.20 1.95 12.41
C ALA A 119 3.25 1.00 13.01
N ARG A 120 4.31 0.69 12.25
CA ARG A 120 5.43 -0.13 12.73
C ARG A 120 6.12 0.49 13.96
N ARG A 121 6.18 1.82 14.05
CA ARG A 121 6.77 2.53 15.22
C ARG A 121 5.86 2.58 16.44
N ARG A 122 4.54 2.51 16.24
CA ARG A 122 3.55 2.45 17.33
C ARG A 122 3.36 1.03 17.87
N GLU A 123 3.78 0.02 17.12
CA GLU A 123 3.67 -1.37 17.51
C GLU A 123 4.50 -1.65 18.79
N PRO A 124 3.90 -2.23 19.84
CA PRO A 124 4.63 -2.55 21.04
C PRO A 124 5.63 -3.68 20.77
N PRO A 125 6.78 -3.72 21.48
CA PRO A 125 7.88 -4.63 21.16
C PRO A 125 7.46 -6.11 21.17
N HIS A 126 6.55 -6.50 22.07
CA HIS A 126 6.05 -7.88 22.15
C HIS A 126 5.17 -8.27 20.96
N ALA A 127 4.39 -7.35 20.39
CA ALA A 127 3.55 -7.63 19.22
C ALA A 127 4.41 -7.98 18.00
N ALA A 128 5.51 -7.24 17.78
CA ALA A 128 6.46 -7.54 16.72
C ALA A 128 7.09 -8.94 16.88
N HIS A 129 7.43 -9.35 18.11
CA HIS A 129 7.96 -10.69 18.37
C HIS A 129 6.92 -11.80 18.15
N LEU A 130 5.68 -11.59 18.60
CA LEU A 130 4.59 -12.55 18.37
C LEU A 130 4.30 -12.71 16.87
N ARG A 131 4.28 -11.61 16.11
CA ARG A 131 4.11 -11.65 14.65
C ARG A 131 5.20 -12.48 13.98
N ARG A 132 6.46 -12.30 14.36
CA ARG A 132 7.57 -13.10 13.83
C ARG A 132 7.45 -14.58 14.14
N LEU A 133 6.92 -14.95 15.31
CA LEU A 133 6.71 -16.35 15.70
C LEU A 133 5.54 -17.01 14.95
N LEU A 134 4.46 -16.25 14.73
CA LEU A 134 3.16 -16.78 14.30
C LEU A 134 2.84 -16.56 12.81
N THR A 135 3.65 -15.78 12.08
CA THR A 135 3.45 -15.59 10.64
C THR A 135 4.17 -16.69 9.86
N PHE A 136 3.47 -17.36 8.94
CA PHE A 136 3.97 -18.52 8.18
C PHE A 136 4.30 -18.16 6.71
#